data_AF-A0A4R9ERJ7-F1
#
_entry.id   AF-A0A4R9ERJ7-F1
#
_cell.length_a   1.000
_cell.length_b   1.000
_cell.length_c   1.000
_cell.angle_alpha   90.00
_cell.angle_beta   90.00
_cell.angle_gamma   90.00
#
_symmetry.space_group_name_H-M   'P 1'
#
loop_
_entity.id
_entity.type
_entity.pdbx_description
1 polymer ?
#
loop_
_entity_poly.entity_id
_entity_poly.type
_entity_poly.pdbx_seq_one_letter_code
_entity_poly.pdbx_strand_id
1 'polypeptide(L)'
;MDFQLTEDQRALRSGVRELLEGRFDLRAALDAGASLDRGLWRELGDAGFFSLMVPETDGGVGLGLPEAVLAFEEAGRVLLPGPLVGTFLA
;
A
#
# COMPACT_ATOMS: atom_id res chain seq x y z
N MET A 1 16.45 14.44 17.56
CA MET A 1 15.32 13.83 16.83
C MET A 1 15.88 13.36 15.51
N ASP A 2 15.77 12.07 15.22
CA ASP A 2 16.28 11.47 13.98
C ASP A 2 15.07 11.12 13.11
N PHE A 3 15.09 11.59 11.86
CA PHE A 3 14.02 11.39 10.88
C PHE A 3 14.50 10.51 9.71
N GLN A 4 15.71 9.95 9.79
CA GLN A 4 16.17 9.02 8.79
C GLN A 4 15.40 7.70 8.91
N LEU A 5 14.97 7.16 7.78
CA LEU A 5 14.36 5.84 7.75
C LEU A 5 15.36 4.78 8.20
N THR A 6 14.89 3.79 8.94
CA THR A 6 15.64 2.57 9.24
C THR A 6 15.88 1.76 7.96
N GLU A 7 16.79 0.78 7.99
CA GLU A 7 16.98 -0.12 6.84
C GLU A 7 15.70 -0.91 6.52
N ASP A 8 14.98 -1.38 7.55
CA ASP A 8 13.72 -2.11 7.39
C ASP A 8 12.64 -1.23 6.73
N GLN A 9 12.54 0.04 7.14
CA GLN A 9 11.63 1.00 6.52
C GLN A 9 11.99 1.29 5.06
N ARG A 10 13.28 1.36 4.72
CA ARG A 10 13.71 1.53 3.33
C ARG A 10 13.41 0.29 2.50
N ALA A 11 13.64 -0.90 3.06
CA ALA A 11 13.31 -2.17 2.42
C ALA A 11 11.81 -2.29 2.16
N LEU A 12 10.97 -1.96 3.15
CA LEU A 12 9.52 -1.91 3.02
C LEU A 12 9.10 -0.95 1.90
N ARG A 13 9.60 0.30 1.92
CA ARG A 13 9.27 1.30 0.91
C ARG A 13 9.63 0.82 -0.50
N SER A 14 10.81 0.22 -0.67
CA SER A 14 11.24 -0.34 -1.96
C SER A 14 10.35 -1.52 -2.39
N GLY A 15 9.98 -2.41 -1.46
CA GLY A 15 9.10 -3.54 -1.77
C GLY A 15 7.68 -3.10 -2.16
N VAL A 16 7.10 -2.14 -1.43
CA VAL A 16 5.78 -1.57 -1.78
C VAL A 16 5.83 -0.85 -3.13
N ARG A 17 6.92 -0.11 -3.38
CA ARG A 17 7.15 0.50 -4.68
C ARG A 17 7.16 -0.51 -5.80
N GLU A 18 7.97 -1.56 -5.69
CA GLU A 18 8.07 -2.63 -6.72
C GLU A 18 6.73 -3.36 -6.90
N LEU A 19 5.96 -3.54 -5.83
CA LEU A 19 4.62 -4.12 -5.91
C LEU A 19 3.65 -3.25 -6.74
N LEU A 20 3.77 -1.93 -6.63
CA LEU A 20 2.85 -0.98 -7.27
C LEU A 20 3.34 -0.51 -8.65
N GLU A 21 4.64 -0.37 -8.83
CA GLU A 21 5.30 -0.07 -10.10
C GLU A 21 5.09 -1.24 -11.08
N GLY A 22 4.80 -0.94 -12.35
CA GLY A 22 4.53 -1.95 -13.38
C GLY A 22 3.07 -2.41 -13.47
N ARG A 23 2.22 -2.07 -12.50
CA ARG A 23 0.79 -2.44 -12.51
C ARG A 23 -0.15 -1.27 -12.81
N PHE A 24 0.33 -0.03 -12.67
CA PHE A 24 -0.46 1.17 -12.84
C PHE A 24 0.02 2.05 -13.99
N ASP A 25 -0.83 2.18 -15.00
CA ASP A 25 -0.79 3.30 -15.93
C ASP A 25 -1.79 4.37 -15.47
N LEU A 26 -1.24 5.47 -14.95
CA LEU A 26 -2.00 6.64 -14.52
C LEU A 26 -2.97 7.15 -15.59
N ARG A 27 -2.60 7.10 -16.88
CA ARG A 27 -3.48 7.56 -17.96
C ARG A 27 -4.68 6.65 -18.13
N ALA A 28 -4.45 5.33 -18.10
CA ALA A 28 -5.53 4.35 -18.21
C ALA A 28 -6.55 4.47 -17.06
N ALA A 29 -6.08 4.73 -15.83
CA ALA A 29 -6.94 4.88 -14.66
C ALA A 29 -7.83 6.14 -14.71
N LEU A 30 -7.32 7.25 -15.26
CA LEU A 30 -8.10 8.48 -15.43
C LEU A 30 -9.16 8.34 -16.53
N ASP A 31 -8.85 7.62 -17.60
CA ASP A 31 -9.74 7.44 -18.76
C ASP A 31 -10.85 6.40 -18.52
N ALA A 32 -10.61 5.39 -17.68
CA ALA A 32 -11.56 4.29 -17.45
C ALA A 32 -12.76 4.67 -16.57
N GLY A 33 -12.73 5.84 -15.92
CA GLY A 33 -13.61 6.14 -14.78
C GLY A 33 -13.23 5.26 -13.58
N ALA A 34 -13.54 5.71 -12.37
CA ALA A 34 -13.13 5.04 -11.13
C ALA A 34 -13.73 3.62 -10.99
N SER A 35 -13.12 2.64 -11.64
CA SER A 35 -13.45 1.23 -11.52
C SER A 35 -12.41 0.56 -10.63
N LEU A 36 -12.89 -0.16 -9.62
CA LEU A 36 -12.04 -0.91 -8.71
C LEU A 36 -11.55 -2.17 -9.41
N ASP A 37 -10.24 -2.26 -9.64
CA ASP A 37 -9.63 -3.53 -10.03
C ASP A 37 -9.62 -4.50 -8.84
N ARG A 38 -10.56 -5.45 -8.85
CA ARG A 38 -10.72 -6.46 -7.81
C ARG A 38 -9.55 -7.44 -7.74
N GLY A 39 -8.89 -7.70 -8.88
CA GLY A 39 -7.74 -8.60 -8.93
C GLY A 39 -6.59 -8.00 -8.15
N LEU A 40 -6.27 -6.75 -8.47
CA LEU A 40 -5.26 -6.00 -7.74
C LEU A 40 -5.62 -5.83 -6.25
N TRP A 41 -6.86 -5.48 -5.90
CA TRP A 41 -7.24 -5.34 -4.50
C TRP A 41 -7.03 -6.63 -3.71
N ARG A 42 -7.23 -7.78 -4.35
CA ARG A 42 -6.90 -9.07 -3.75
C ARG A 42 -5.39 -9.24 -3.57
N GLU A 43 -4.59 -8.93 -4.59
CA GLU A 43 -3.13 -9.01 -4.49
C GLU A 43 -2.56 -8.11 -3.38
N LEU A 44 -3.09 -6.88 -3.22
CA LEU A 44 -2.73 -5.99 -2.11
C LEU A 44 -3.10 -6.58 -0.75
N GLY A 45 -4.27 -7.22 -0.66
CA GLY A 45 -4.69 -7.95 0.55
C GLY A 45 -3.78 -9.13 0.86
N ASP A 46 -3.45 -9.94 -0.14
CA ASP A 46 -2.58 -11.11 -0.01
C ASP A 46 -1.13 -10.69 0.37
N ALA A 47 -0.70 -9.51 -0.07
CA ALA A 47 0.57 -8.90 0.34
C ALA A 47 0.55 -8.26 1.74
N GLY A 48 -0.60 -8.27 2.43
CA GLY A 48 -0.76 -7.72 3.77
C GLY A 48 -0.91 -6.19 3.81
N PHE A 49 -1.12 -5.52 2.67
CA PHE A 49 -1.20 -4.06 2.62
C PHE A 49 -2.31 -3.51 3.53
N PHE A 50 -3.47 -4.17 3.56
CA PHE A 50 -4.62 -3.74 4.36
C PHE A 50 -4.56 -4.20 5.83
N SER A 51 -3.57 -5.02 6.19
CA SER A 51 -3.37 -5.52 7.54
C SER A 51 -2.01 -5.12 8.13
N LEU A 52 -1.34 -4.12 7.53
CA LEU A 52 0.00 -3.66 7.93
C LEU A 52 0.08 -3.37 9.44
N MET A 53 -0.91 -2.69 10.00
CA MET A 53 -0.95 -2.32 11.42
C MET A 53 -1.76 -3.29 12.30
N VAL A 54 -2.31 -4.36 11.73
CA VAL A 54 -3.03 -5.37 12.50
C VAL A 54 -2.00 -6.27 13.19
N PRO A 55 -2.16 -6.62 14.48
CA PRO A 55 -1.24 -7.51 15.17
C PRO A 55 -1.09 -8.87 14.48
N GLU A 56 0.10 -9.46 14.52
CA GLU A 56 0.34 -10.80 13.97
C GLU A 56 -0.56 -11.87 14.61
N THR A 57 -0.92 -11.71 15.89
CA THR A 57 -1.84 -12.61 16.60
C THR A 57 -3.24 -12.65 16.00
N ASP A 58 -3.61 -11.60 15.27
CA ASP A 58 -4.89 -11.46 14.58
C ASP A 58 -4.74 -11.67 13.06
N GLY A 59 -3.58 -12.16 12.60
CA GLY A 59 -3.28 -12.45 11.20
C GLY A 59 -2.80 -11.25 10.37
N GLY A 60 -2.38 -10.17 11.02
CA GLY A 60 -1.78 -9.00 10.37
C GLY A 60 -0.25 -9.05 10.25
N VAL A 61 0.32 -7.93 9.83
CA VAL A 61 1.78 -7.78 9.64
C VAL A 61 2.47 -7.22 10.91
N GLY A 62 1.72 -6.61 11.83
CA GLY A 62 2.25 -6.13 13.11
C GLY A 62 3.18 -4.91 13.02
N LEU A 63 3.14 -4.14 11.93
CA LEU A 63 3.93 -2.92 11.74
C LEU A 63 3.28 -1.69 12.36
N GLY A 64 4.05 -0.60 12.45
CA GLY A 64 3.60 0.65 13.02
C GLY A 64 3.06 1.65 12.00
N LEU A 65 2.62 2.79 12.53
CA LEU A 65 2.20 3.94 11.73
C LEU A 65 3.29 4.45 10.76
N PRO A 66 4.59 4.51 11.13
CA PRO A 66 5.63 4.95 10.20
C PRO A 66 5.69 4.09 8.93
N GLU A 67 5.61 2.77 9.08
CA GLU A 67 5.60 1.82 7.97
C GLU A 67 4.34 1.96 7.12
N ALA A 68 3.17 2.13 7.75
CA ALA A 68 1.93 2.40 7.03
C ALA A 68 2.01 3.70 6.21
N VAL A 69 2.58 4.78 6.77
CA VAL A 69 2.78 6.04 6.04
C VAL A 69 3.62 5.82 4.78
N LEU A 70 4.73 5.08 4.88
CA LEU A 70 5.58 4.78 3.71
C LEU A 70 4.84 3.98 2.64
N ALA A 71 3.99 3.02 3.04
CA ALA A 71 3.18 2.27 2.09
C ALA A 71 2.15 3.16 1.37
N PHE A 72 1.52 4.09 2.11
CA PHE A 72 0.59 5.07 1.54
C PHE A 72 1.27 6.12 0.67
N GLU A 73 2.51 6.52 0.98
CA GLU A 73 3.30 7.40 0.12
C GLU A 73 3.52 6.77 -1.26
N GLU A 74 3.91 5.50 -1.31
CA GLU A 74 4.14 4.79 -2.57
C GLU A 74 2.82 4.50 -3.31
N ALA A 75 1.73 4.20 -2.60
CA ALA A 75 0.38 4.14 -3.19
C ALA A 75 -0.05 5.47 -3.82
N GLY A 76 0.29 6.59 -3.17
CA GLY A 76 0.07 7.93 -3.69
C GLY A 76 0.89 8.24 -4.94
N ARG A 77 2.13 7.73 -5.06
CA ARG A 77 2.99 7.95 -6.24
C ARG A 77 2.38 7.40 -7.53
N VAL A 78 1.62 6.31 -7.44
CA VAL A 78 0.95 5.68 -8.59
C VAL A 78 -0.52 6.08 -8.72
N LEU A 79 -1.02 6.98 -7.85
CA LEU A 79 -2.43 7.33 -7.70
C LEU A 79 -3.35 6.10 -7.64
N LEU A 80 -3.00 5.15 -6.77
CA LEU A 80 -3.73 3.89 -6.57
C LEU A 80 -5.26 4.11 -6.49
N PRO A 81 -6.05 3.74 -7.51
CA PRO A 81 -7.47 4.08 -7.60
C PRO A 81 -8.33 3.11 -6.80
N GLY A 82 -9.21 3.64 -5.96
CA GLY A 82 -10.16 2.82 -5.18
C GLY A 82 -10.33 3.33 -3.76
N PRO A 83 -11.09 2.60 -2.92
CA PRO A 83 -11.42 3.02 -1.56
C PRO A 83 -10.27 2.75 -0.57
N LEU A 84 -9.02 3.05 -0.94
CA LEU A 84 -7.81 2.66 -0.21
C LEU A 84 -7.89 2.90 1.31
N VAL A 85 -8.19 4.14 1.71
CA VAL A 85 -8.30 4.52 3.14
C VAL A 85 -9.46 3.80 3.82
N GLY A 86 -10.61 3.72 3.15
CA GLY A 86 -11.80 3.06 3.69
C GLY A 86 -11.59 1.56 3.87
N THR A 87 -10.87 0.90 2.97
CA THR A 87 -10.52 -0.52 3.08
C THR A 87 -9.48 -0.76 4.17
N PHE A 88 -8.49 0.12 4.32
CA PHE A 88 -7.42 -0.04 5.30
C PHE A 88 -7.89 0.18 6.76
N LEU A 89 -8.89 1.04 6.98
CA LEU A 89 -9.40 1.39 8.31
C LEU A 89 -10.62 0.55 8.77
N ALA A 90 -11.14 -0.34 7.91
CA ALA A 90 -12.32 -1.16 8.20
C ALA A 90 -11.97 -2.40 9.02
#